data_AF-A0A2G8LEF3-F1
#
_entry.id   AF-A0A2G8LEF3-F1
#
_cell.length_a   1.000
_cell.length_b   1.000
_cell.length_c   1.000
_cell.angle_alpha   90.00
_cell.angle_beta   90.00
_cell.angle_gamma   90.00
#
_symmetry.space_group_name_H-M   'P 1'
#
loop_
_entity.id
_entity.type
_entity.pdbx_description
1 polymer ?
#
loop_
_entity_poly.entity_id
_entity_poly.type
_entity_poly.pdbx_seq_one_letter_code
_entity_poly.pdbx_strand_id
1 'polypeptide(L)'
;MSYRDTGLTIWRTRIAQDFANIFKAFIGTNYLTVSFAFKESGLLLGLIGIAFIVLATAHCCNMIVKCKREVVARIVTNPSSLTGYVSSRLRSISESELERTISYGEVARAVLGRLGSILTTVGLFVTQFGFCVSYFIFIADTLGRVHRYVCVQQNEA
;
A
#
# COMPACT_ATOMS: atom_id res chain seq x y z
N MET A 1 -30.54 -21.16 -17.94
CA MET A 1 -30.42 -20.44 -16.65
C MET A 1 -29.11 -20.73 -15.89
N SER A 2 -28.33 -21.78 -16.19
CA SER A 2 -27.23 -22.28 -15.33
C SER A 2 -25.88 -21.53 -15.35
N TYR A 3 -25.55 -20.76 -16.40
CA TYR A 3 -24.24 -20.05 -16.48
C TYR A 3 -24.13 -18.79 -15.60
N ARG A 4 -25.26 -18.18 -15.23
CA ARG A 4 -25.29 -16.93 -14.46
C ARG A 4 -24.97 -17.15 -12.98
N ASP A 5 -25.41 -18.26 -12.40
CA ASP A 5 -25.15 -18.63 -11.00
C ASP A 5 -23.71 -19.09 -10.76
N THR A 6 -23.13 -19.86 -11.68
CA THR A 6 -21.72 -20.29 -11.59
C THR A 6 -20.77 -19.10 -11.77
N GLY A 7 -21.09 -18.16 -12.67
CA GLY A 7 -20.33 -16.92 -12.81
C GLY A 7 -20.39 -16.05 -11.55
N LEU A 8 -21.57 -15.86 -10.97
CA LEU A 8 -21.76 -15.02 -9.78
C LEU A 8 -21.03 -15.59 -8.55
N THR A 9 -21.06 -16.91 -8.37
CA THR A 9 -20.35 -17.59 -7.28
C THR A 9 -18.83 -17.51 -7.44
N ILE A 10 -18.30 -17.69 -8.66
CA ILE A 10 -16.87 -17.54 -8.98
C ILE A 10 -16.41 -16.09 -8.78
N TRP A 11 -17.20 -15.10 -9.18
CA TRP A 11 -16.89 -13.68 -8.93
C TRP A 11 -16.87 -13.37 -7.44
N ARG A 12 -17.85 -13.89 -6.67
CA ARG A 12 -17.92 -13.69 -5.22
C ARG A 12 -16.72 -14.32 -4.50
N THR A 13 -16.29 -15.52 -4.90
CA THR A 13 -15.13 -16.19 -4.31
C THR A 13 -13.82 -15.49 -4.66
N ARG A 14 -13.65 -15.01 -5.90
CA ARG A 14 -12.46 -14.21 -6.28
C ARG A 14 -12.36 -12.91 -5.48
N ILE A 15 -13.46 -12.17 -5.38
CA ILE A 15 -13.51 -10.93 -4.60
C ILE A 15 -13.19 -11.23 -3.13
N ALA A 16 -13.81 -12.26 -2.55
CA ALA A 16 -13.53 -12.66 -1.17
C ALA A 16 -12.06 -13.07 -0.96
N GLN A 17 -11.45 -13.74 -1.95
CA GLN A 17 -10.04 -14.14 -1.91
C GLN A 17 -9.10 -12.93 -2.01
N ASP A 18 -9.40 -11.96 -2.89
CA ASP A 18 -8.63 -10.73 -3.02
C ASP A 18 -8.70 -9.91 -1.71
N PHE A 19 -9.89 -9.80 -1.12
CA PHE A 19 -10.07 -9.17 0.19
C PHE A 19 -9.30 -9.92 1.28
N ALA A 20 -9.38 -11.25 1.34
CA ALA A 20 -8.68 -12.04 2.33
C ALA A 20 -7.15 -11.91 2.21
N ASN A 21 -6.62 -11.87 0.99
CA ASN A 21 -5.20 -11.65 0.74
C ASN A 21 -4.73 -10.27 1.20
N ILE A 22 -5.50 -9.23 0.88
CA ILE A 22 -5.22 -7.87 1.34
C ILE A 22 -5.32 -7.78 2.87
N PHE A 23 -6.37 -8.34 3.45
CA PHE A 23 -6.61 -8.34 4.89
C PHE A 23 -5.48 -9.04 5.65
N LYS A 24 -5.03 -10.20 5.15
CA LYS A 24 -3.89 -10.92 5.71
C LYS A 24 -2.59 -10.12 5.61
N ALA A 25 -2.40 -9.33 4.55
CA ALA A 25 -1.23 -8.46 4.42
C ALA A 25 -1.26 -7.27 5.38
N PHE A 26 -2.45 -6.77 5.75
CA PHE A 26 -2.61 -5.66 6.70
C PHE A 26 -2.66 -6.10 8.17
N ILE A 27 -3.14 -7.31 8.47
CA ILE A 27 -3.11 -7.89 9.81
C ILE A 27 -1.68 -8.26 10.17
N GLY A 28 -1.15 -7.59 11.20
CA GLY A 28 0.20 -7.81 11.70
C GLY A 28 0.54 -6.85 12.84
N THR A 29 1.82 -6.55 13.00
CA THR A 29 2.35 -5.64 14.04
C THR A 29 1.71 -4.25 14.01
N ASN A 30 1.20 -3.80 12.86
CA ASN A 30 0.48 -2.53 12.71
C ASN A 30 -0.75 -2.42 13.65
N TYR A 31 -1.45 -3.52 13.94
CA TYR A 31 -2.63 -3.49 14.80
C TYR A 31 -2.27 -3.31 16.29
N LEU A 32 -1.12 -3.84 16.71
CA LEU A 32 -0.61 -3.66 18.08
C LEU A 32 -0.30 -2.19 18.34
N THR A 33 0.29 -1.51 17.35
CA THR A 33 0.56 -0.07 17.40
C THR A 33 -0.72 0.74 17.49
N VAL A 34 -1.78 0.37 16.74
CA VAL A 34 -3.07 1.05 16.80
C VAL A 34 -3.69 0.91 18.19
N SER A 35 -3.76 -0.30 18.74
CA SER A 35 -4.30 -0.53 20.10
C SER A 35 -3.51 0.22 21.18
N PHE A 36 -2.19 0.28 21.06
CA PHE A 36 -1.34 1.08 21.94
C PHE A 36 -1.64 2.58 21.80
N ALA A 37 -1.81 3.09 20.58
CA ALA A 37 -2.16 4.49 20.34
C ALA A 37 -3.52 4.84 20.95
N PHE A 38 -4.51 3.95 20.89
CA PHE A 38 -5.81 4.15 21.56
C PHE A 38 -5.70 4.20 23.07
N LYS A 39 -4.81 3.39 23.65
CA LYS A 39 -4.56 3.38 25.10
C LYS A 39 -4.00 4.73 25.57
N GLU A 40 -3.09 5.33 24.80
CA GLU A 40 -2.44 6.60 25.18
C GLU A 40 -3.26 7.84 24.78
N SER A 41 -4.00 7.80 23.65
CA SER A 41 -4.79 8.95 23.16
C SER A 41 -6.23 9.02 23.68
N GLY A 42 -6.77 7.91 24.20
CA GLY A 42 -8.16 7.79 24.61
C GLY A 42 -9.11 7.42 23.46
N LEU A 43 -10.21 6.73 23.78
CA LEU A 43 -11.11 6.12 22.80
C LEU A 43 -11.74 7.12 21.83
N LEU A 44 -12.21 8.26 22.34
CA LEU A 44 -12.91 9.26 21.53
C LEU A 44 -11.97 9.95 20.52
N LEU A 45 -10.80 10.39 20.97
CA LEU A 45 -9.79 11.01 20.10
C LEU A 45 -9.24 10.01 19.08
N GLY A 46 -9.02 8.75 19.50
CA GLY A 46 -8.61 7.69 18.57
C GLY A 46 -9.65 7.43 17.47
N LEU A 47 -10.94 7.39 17.81
CA LEU A 47 -12.02 7.22 16.82
C LEU A 47 -12.09 8.38 15.83
N ILE A 48 -12.03 9.62 16.32
CA ILE A 48 -12.02 10.82 15.49
C ILE A 48 -10.78 10.83 14.58
N GLY A 49 -9.60 10.50 15.14
CA GLY A 49 -8.34 10.44 14.41
C GLY A 49 -8.35 9.41 13.28
N ILE A 50 -8.84 8.20 13.55
CA ILE A 50 -8.98 7.17 12.51
C ILE A 50 -9.97 7.61 11.43
N ALA A 51 -11.12 8.18 11.81
CA ALA A 51 -12.09 8.67 10.84
C ALA A 51 -11.47 9.74 9.91
N PHE A 52 -10.69 10.65 10.47
CA PHE A 52 -9.97 11.66 9.69
C PHE A 52 -8.93 11.04 8.74
N ILE A 53 -8.10 10.12 9.23
CA ILE A 53 -7.10 9.42 8.40
C ILE A 53 -7.76 8.68 7.24
N VAL A 54 -8.86 7.94 7.51
CA VAL A 54 -9.59 7.20 6.46
C VAL A 54 -10.10 8.15 5.37
N LEU A 55 -10.70 9.29 5.75
CA LEU A 55 -11.19 10.28 4.79
C LEU A 55 -10.04 10.90 3.98
N ALA A 56 -8.95 11.29 4.65
CA ALA A 56 -7.79 11.89 4.00
C ALA A 56 -7.09 10.92 3.04
N THR A 57 -6.89 9.66 3.46
CA THR A 57 -6.32 8.60 2.61
C THR A 57 -7.21 8.32 1.41
N ALA A 58 -8.53 8.18 1.61
CA ALA A 58 -9.47 7.97 0.51
C ALA A 58 -9.44 9.11 -0.51
N HIS A 59 -9.40 10.37 -0.03
CA HIS A 59 -9.28 11.54 -0.89
C HIS A 59 -7.96 11.53 -1.68
N CYS A 60 -6.84 11.24 -1.02
CA CYS A 60 -5.53 11.14 -1.66
C CYS A 60 -5.49 10.04 -2.73
N CYS A 61 -5.95 8.83 -2.40
CA CYS A 61 -6.02 7.71 -3.34
C CYS A 61 -6.86 8.05 -4.58
N ASN A 62 -8.01 8.69 -4.40
CA ASN A 62 -8.86 9.12 -5.51
C ASN A 62 -8.16 10.13 -6.42
N MET A 63 -7.42 11.08 -5.85
CA MET A 63 -6.66 12.06 -6.63
C MET A 63 -5.53 11.38 -7.42
N ILE A 64 -4.78 10.46 -6.79
CA ILE A 64 -3.70 9.71 -7.44
C ILE A 64 -4.24 8.88 -8.63
N VAL A 65 -5.39 8.22 -8.46
CA VAL A 65 -6.03 7.45 -9.54
C VAL A 65 -6.46 8.34 -10.69
N LYS A 66 -7.05 9.51 -10.41
CA LYS A 66 -7.41 10.49 -11.45
C LYS A 66 -6.18 10.99 -12.21
N CYS A 67 -5.11 11.34 -11.50
CA CYS A 67 -3.85 11.75 -12.11
C CYS A 67 -3.28 10.66 -13.02
N LYS A 68 -3.28 9.39 -12.57
CA LYS A 68 -2.81 8.26 -13.39
C LYS A 68 -3.62 8.12 -14.68
N ARG A 69 -4.96 8.17 -14.60
CA ARG A 69 -5.85 8.06 -15.77
C ARG A 69 -5.61 9.19 -16.76
N GLU A 70 -5.53 10.43 -16.27
CA GLU A 70 -5.29 11.62 -17.09
C GLU A 70 -3.92 11.57 -17.78
N VAL A 71 -2.87 11.16 -17.05
CA VAL A 71 -1.53 11.00 -17.61
C VAL A 71 -1.52 9.91 -18.69
N VAL A 72 -2.15 8.76 -18.46
CA VAL A 72 -2.21 7.71 -19.49
C VAL A 72 -2.98 8.18 -20.72
N ALA A 73 -4.12 8.86 -20.55
CA ALA A 73 -4.89 9.40 -21.67
C ALA A 73 -4.06 10.38 -22.51
N ARG A 74 -3.31 11.28 -21.86
CA ARG A 74 -2.42 12.23 -22.53
C ARG A 74 -1.30 11.54 -23.31
N ILE A 75 -0.75 10.46 -22.77
CA ILE A 75 0.29 9.67 -23.42
C ILE A 75 -0.23 8.99 -24.69
N VAL A 76 -1.44 8.44 -24.64
CA VAL A 76 -2.10 7.79 -25.79
C VAL A 76 -2.40 8.82 -26.90
N THR A 77 -2.89 10.00 -26.54
CA THR A 77 -3.26 11.04 -27.53
C THR A 77 -2.04 11.76 -28.12
N ASN A 78 -0.99 12.04 -27.34
CA ASN A 78 0.19 12.77 -27.79
C ASN A 78 1.49 12.06 -27.36
N PRO A 79 1.96 11.05 -28.12
CA PRO A 79 3.17 10.30 -27.78
C PRO A 79 4.47 11.13 -27.87
N SER A 80 4.41 12.33 -28.46
CA SER A 80 5.54 13.22 -28.74
C SER A 80 6.08 13.97 -27.53
N SER A 81 5.28 14.16 -26.48
CA SER A 81 5.65 14.95 -25.29
C SER A 81 6.38 14.16 -24.20
N LEU A 82 6.70 12.89 -24.45
CA LEU A 82 7.18 11.98 -23.41
C LEU A 82 8.65 11.58 -23.59
N THR A 83 9.35 11.47 -22.45
CA THR A 83 10.73 10.99 -22.33
C THR A 83 10.95 9.76 -23.20
N GLY A 84 12.02 9.77 -24.02
CA GLY A 84 12.28 8.75 -25.05
C GLY A 84 12.23 7.29 -24.56
N TYR A 85 12.53 7.03 -23.28
CA TYR A 85 12.44 5.70 -22.67
C TYR A 85 11.02 5.13 -22.64
N VAL A 86 10.00 5.96 -22.39
CA VAL A 86 8.59 5.52 -22.35
C VAL A 86 8.02 5.41 -23.75
N SER A 87 8.39 6.32 -24.66
CA SER A 87 8.01 6.29 -26.08
C SER A 87 8.46 5.00 -26.78
N SER A 88 9.65 4.47 -26.43
CA SER A 88 10.14 3.18 -26.91
C SER A 88 9.28 1.98 -26.47
N ARG A 89 8.78 1.97 -25.22
CA ARG A 89 7.90 0.89 -24.71
C ARG A 89 6.46 0.99 -25.22
N LEU A 90 5.98 2.21 -25.43
CA LEU A 90 4.66 2.49 -26.01
C LEU A 90 4.47 1.82 -27.36
N ARG A 91 5.53 1.81 -28.19
CA ARG A 91 5.47 1.23 -29.54
C ARG A 91 5.33 -0.30 -29.56
N SER A 92 5.55 -0.99 -28.44
CA SER A 92 5.54 -2.45 -28.34
C SER A 92 4.46 -3.02 -27.41
N ILE A 93 3.66 -2.19 -26.73
CA ILE A 93 2.74 -2.63 -25.67
C ILE A 93 1.33 -2.07 -25.94
N SER A 94 0.33 -2.95 -25.96
CA SER A 94 -1.10 -2.59 -26.09
C SER A 94 -1.53 -1.62 -25.00
N GLU A 95 -2.43 -0.67 -25.29
CA GLU A 95 -2.85 0.43 -24.39
C GLU A 95 -3.27 -0.08 -23.00
N SER A 96 -3.93 -1.25 -22.94
CA SER A 96 -4.39 -1.89 -21.69
C SER A 96 -3.24 -2.42 -20.81
N GLU A 97 -2.10 -2.77 -21.39
CA GLU A 97 -0.91 -3.20 -20.66
C GLU A 97 -0.06 -2.01 -20.20
N LEU A 98 -0.13 -0.87 -20.90
CA LEU A 98 0.49 0.37 -20.45
C LEU A 98 -0.15 0.89 -19.16
N GLU A 99 -1.48 0.87 -19.07
CA GLU A 99 -2.22 1.25 -17.85
C GLU A 99 -1.78 0.43 -16.63
N ARG A 100 -1.50 -0.86 -16.82
CA ARG A 100 -1.02 -1.75 -15.76
C ARG A 100 0.45 -1.54 -15.42
N THR A 101 1.27 -1.27 -16.43
CA THR A 101 2.73 -1.20 -16.27
C THR A 101 3.21 0.16 -15.76
N ILE A 102 2.44 1.24 -15.98
CA ILE A 102 2.87 2.57 -15.53
C ILE A 102 2.84 2.68 -14.00
N SER A 103 4.04 2.82 -13.42
CA SER A 103 4.24 3.04 -11.99
C SER A 103 3.83 4.45 -11.59
N TYR A 104 3.34 4.60 -10.36
CA TYR A 104 2.98 5.92 -9.80
C TYR A 104 4.17 6.88 -9.73
N GLY A 105 5.41 6.39 -9.66
CA GLY A 105 6.61 7.23 -9.74
C GLY A 105 6.80 7.88 -11.12
N GLU A 106 6.41 7.20 -12.19
CA GLU A 106 6.44 7.74 -13.56
C GLU A 106 5.27 8.69 -13.80
N VAL A 107 4.09 8.40 -13.22
CA VAL A 107 2.96 9.34 -13.20
C VAL A 107 3.36 10.63 -12.48
N ALA A 108 3.99 10.53 -11.31
CA ALA A 108 4.48 11.70 -10.58
C ALA A 108 5.55 12.46 -11.37
N ARG A 109 6.40 11.76 -12.14
CA ARG A 109 7.37 12.38 -13.05
C ARG A 109 6.72 13.18 -14.16
N ALA A 110 5.62 12.69 -14.71
CA ALA A 110 4.89 13.37 -15.77
C ALA A 110 4.22 14.67 -15.28
N VAL A 111 3.78 14.71 -14.02
CA VAL A 111 3.05 15.86 -13.45
C VAL A 111 4.00 16.88 -12.80
N LEU A 112 4.96 16.44 -11.98
CA LEU A 112 5.87 17.31 -11.20
C LEU A 112 7.32 17.33 -11.75
N GLY A 113 7.58 16.65 -12.87
CA GLY A 113 8.93 16.52 -13.44
C GLY A 113 9.83 15.60 -12.63
N ARG A 114 11.15 15.75 -12.77
CA ARG A 114 12.15 14.86 -12.15
C ARG A 114 12.03 14.79 -10.62
N LEU A 115 11.60 15.88 -9.98
CA LEU A 115 11.43 15.94 -8.52
C LEU A 115 10.31 15.02 -8.01
N GLY A 116 9.18 14.93 -8.73
CA GLY A 116 8.05 14.08 -8.31
C GLY A 116 8.40 12.59 -8.25
N SER A 117 9.20 12.12 -9.20
CA SER A 117 9.71 10.74 -9.26
C SER A 117 10.65 10.43 -8.09
N ILE A 118 11.55 11.37 -7.77
CA ILE A 118 12.49 11.23 -6.65
C ILE A 118 11.70 11.20 -5.33
N LEU A 119 10.76 12.13 -5.14
CA LEU A 119 9.97 12.21 -3.91
C LEU A 119 9.16 10.93 -3.67
N THR A 120 8.51 10.41 -4.72
CA THR A 120 7.74 9.15 -4.62
C THR A 120 8.65 7.97 -4.27
N THR A 121 9.80 7.87 -4.94
CA THR A 121 10.78 6.80 -4.69
C THR A 121 11.31 6.86 -3.26
N VAL A 122 11.75 8.04 -2.81
CA VAL A 122 12.26 8.24 -1.44
C VAL A 122 11.18 7.95 -0.41
N GLY A 123 9.95 8.43 -0.62
CA GLY A 123 8.83 8.16 0.29
C GLY A 123 8.52 6.67 0.45
N LEU A 124 8.58 5.91 -0.65
CA LEU A 124 8.41 4.45 -0.61
C LEU A 124 9.56 3.75 0.14
N PHE A 125 10.81 4.18 -0.08
CA PHE A 125 11.95 3.67 0.67
C PHE A 125 11.85 3.95 2.17
N VAL A 126 11.50 5.17 2.56
CA VAL A 126 11.31 5.56 3.96
C VAL A 126 10.21 4.74 4.61
N THR A 127 9.09 4.53 3.90
CA THR A 127 7.98 3.71 4.39
C THR A 127 8.42 2.27 4.64
N GLN A 128 9.12 1.65 3.69
CA GLN A 128 9.58 0.27 3.82
C GLN A 128 10.64 0.12 4.92
N PHE A 129 11.56 1.09 5.02
CA PHE A 129 12.55 1.13 6.10
C PHE A 129 11.86 1.24 7.47
N GLY A 130 10.85 2.10 7.60
CA GLY A 130 10.05 2.24 8.82
C GLY A 130 9.36 0.93 9.23
N PHE A 131 8.81 0.18 8.27
CA PHE A 131 8.25 -1.14 8.53
C PHE A 131 9.31 -2.14 9.02
N CYS A 132 10.49 -2.16 8.40
CA CYS A 132 11.61 -3.01 8.83
C CYS A 132 12.05 -2.69 10.27
N VAL A 133 12.24 -1.40 10.59
CA VAL A 133 12.64 -0.95 11.93
C VAL A 133 11.58 -1.33 12.96
N SER A 134 10.31 -1.10 12.68
CA SER A 134 9.20 -1.46 13.58
C SER A 134 9.15 -2.96 13.86
N TYR A 135 9.45 -3.79 12.86
CA TYR A 135 9.49 -5.24 13.01
C TYR A 135 10.67 -5.70 13.88
N PHE A 136 11.86 -5.11 13.72
CA PHE A 136 13.02 -5.42 14.56
C PHE A 136 12.77 -5.09 16.04
N ILE A 137 12.14 -3.94 16.34
CA ILE A 137 11.78 -3.57 17.72
C ILE A 137 10.85 -4.62 18.33
N PHE A 138 9.83 -5.05 17.59
CA PHE A 138 8.89 -6.07 18.05
C PHE A 138 9.56 -7.42 18.33
N ILE A 139 10.49 -7.84 17.46
CA ILE A 139 11.28 -9.06 17.67
C ILE A 139 12.15 -8.93 18.92
N ALA A 140 12.86 -7.81 19.08
CA ALA A 140 13.76 -7.60 20.21
C ALA A 140 13.00 -7.68 21.55
N ASP A 141 11.83 -7.02 21.64
CA ASP A 141 10.97 -7.06 22.82
C ASP A 141 10.43 -8.48 23.10
N THR A 142 10.07 -9.21 22.05
CA THR A 142 9.63 -10.61 22.16
C THR A 142 10.75 -11.52 22.64
N LEU A 143 11.95 -11.43 22.06
CA LEU A 143 13.12 -12.21 22.47
C LEU A 143 13.53 -11.93 23.91
N GLY A 144 13.52 -10.66 24.33
CA GLY A 144 13.82 -10.27 25.70
C GLY A 144 12.85 -10.86 26.72
N ARG A 145 11.54 -10.87 26.40
CA ARG A 145 10.53 -11.54 27.24
C ARG A 145 10.80 -13.03 27.34
N VAL A 146 11.02 -13.72 26.22
CA VAL A 146 11.26 -15.17 26.20
C VAL A 146 12.52 -15.54 26.99
N HIS A 147 13.63 -14.80 26.80
CA HIS A 147 14.85 -15.03 27.56
C HIS A 147 14.63 -14.91 29.08
N ARG A 148 13.89 -13.89 29.53
CA ARG A 148 13.54 -13.73 30.95
C ARG A 148 12.69 -14.89 31.46
N TYR A 149 11.71 -15.37 30.69
CA TYR A 149 10.90 -16.53 31.07
C TYR A 149 11.75 -17.79 31.25
N VAL A 150 12.69 -18.05 30.33
CA VAL A 150 13.60 -19.21 30.41
C VAL A 150 14.51 -19.11 31.64
N CYS A 151 15.09 -17.93 31.91
CA CYS A 151 15.93 -17.73 33.09
C CYS A 151 15.18 -17.90 34.42
N VAL A 152 13.92 -17.45 34.52
CA VAL A 152 13.11 -17.61 35.74
C VAL A 152 12.80 -19.08 35.99
N GLN A 153 12.43 -19.86 34.97
CA GLN A 153 12.14 -21.28 35.11
C GLN A 153 13.37 -22.10 35.56
N GLN A 154 14.57 -21.69 35.15
CA GLN A 154 15.81 -22.36 35.55
C GLN A 154 16.26 -22.01 36.99
N ASN A 155 15.63 -21.00 37.62
CA ASN A 155 15.92 -20.59 38.98
C ASN A 155 14.92 -21.18 40.00
N GLU A 156 13.86 -21.84 39.52
CA GLU A 156 12.86 -22.56 40.34
C GLU A 156 12.97 -24.10 40.22
N ALA A 157 13.93 -24.62 39.43
CA ALA A 157 14.27 -26.03 39.29
C ALA A 157 15.62 -26.35 39.94
#